data_AF-A0A9P6UPC2-F1
#
_entry.id   AF-A0A9P6UPC2-F1
#
_cell.length_a   1.000
_cell.length_b   1.000
_cell.length_c   1.000
_cell.angle_alpha   90.00
_cell.angle_beta   90.00
_cell.angle_gamma   90.00
#
_symmetry.space_group_name_H-M   'P 1'
#
loop_
_entity.id
_entity.type
_entity.pdbx_description
1 polymer ?
#
loop_
_entity_poly.entity_id
_entity_poly.type
_entity_poly.pdbx_seq_one_letter_code
_entity_poly.pdbx_strand_id
1 'polypeptide(L)'
;QTDEEVLVSRLIEKAMRRSRALDTEGLCIVAGEKVWSIRVDIHFLDHDGNLVDAACIAAITALLHFRRPDVTVVGEDVTIHTLEQRNPVPLSIHHIPICTTFAFFNNGERMVVDPTFLEEQVKEGDMTITLNVHKEVCALSKAGGIPMEIDQILQCTKIAVVKVAEITAQIQAALESDAKKR
;
A
#
# COMPACT_ATOMS: atom_id res chain seq x y z
N GLN A 1 -9.29 -3.85 19.76
CA GLN A 1 -8.76 -4.20 18.44
C GLN A 1 -9.20 -5.62 18.14
N THR A 2 -9.98 -5.80 17.09
CA THR A 2 -10.32 -7.14 16.58
C THR A 2 -9.11 -7.75 15.86
N ASP A 3 -9.07 -9.07 15.73
CA ASP A 3 -7.95 -9.76 15.09
C ASP A 3 -7.75 -9.32 13.63
N GLU A 4 -8.85 -9.00 12.95
CA GLU A 4 -8.86 -8.47 11.58
C GLU A 4 -8.23 -7.08 11.47
N GLU A 5 -8.57 -6.15 12.38
CA GLU A 5 -7.94 -4.82 12.43
C GLU A 5 -6.42 -4.93 12.61
N VAL A 6 -5.98 -5.86 13.47
CA VAL A 6 -4.56 -6.10 13.73
C VAL A 6 -3.88 -6.67 12.48
N LEU A 7 -4.52 -7.59 11.76
CA LEU A 7 -4.00 -8.15 10.51
C LEU A 7 -3.85 -7.07 9.44
N VAL A 8 -4.91 -6.30 9.17
CA VAL A 8 -4.92 -5.22 8.18
C VAL A 8 -3.84 -4.18 8.48
N SER A 9 -3.78 -3.70 9.73
CA SER A 9 -2.79 -2.71 10.16
C SER A 9 -1.35 -3.23 9.98
N ARG A 10 -1.07 -4.46 10.41
CA ARG A 10 0.26 -5.08 10.24
C ARG A 10 0.63 -5.28 8.78
N LEU A 11 -0.32 -5.62 7.92
CA LEU A 11 -0.07 -5.84 6.50
C LEU A 11 0.27 -4.53 5.79
N ILE A 12 -0.49 -3.47 6.05
CA ILE A 12 -0.22 -2.15 5.50
C ILE A 12 1.12 -1.60 6.01
N GLU A 13 1.41 -1.79 7.30
CA GLU A 13 2.70 -1.38 7.86
C GLU A 13 3.87 -2.12 7.19
N LYS A 14 3.77 -3.44 6.99
CA LYS A 14 4.78 -4.22 6.26
C LYS A 14 4.90 -3.75 4.81
N ALA A 15 3.77 -3.53 4.14
CA ALA A 15 3.72 -3.13 2.75
C ALA A 15 4.35 -1.77 2.50
N MET A 16 4.21 -0.80 3.43
CA MET A 16 4.71 0.57 3.25
C MET A 16 6.03 0.84 3.98
N ARG A 17 6.11 0.51 5.27
CA ARG A 17 7.25 0.87 6.13
C ARG A 17 8.40 -0.12 5.97
N ARG A 18 8.12 -1.42 5.97
CA ARG A 18 9.17 -2.45 5.89
C ARG A 18 9.76 -2.58 4.48
N SER A 19 8.94 -2.33 3.46
CA SER A 19 9.39 -2.27 2.06
C SER A 19 10.28 -1.06 1.77
N ARG A 20 10.24 0.00 2.61
CA ARG A 20 10.87 1.31 2.35
C ARG A 20 10.33 1.97 1.08
N ALA A 21 9.00 1.93 0.90
CA ALA A 21 8.35 2.56 -0.23
C ALA A 21 8.53 4.09 -0.23
N LEU A 22 8.48 4.71 0.95
CA LEU A 22 8.66 6.15 1.14
C LEU A 22 10.12 6.48 1.52
N ASP A 23 10.68 7.50 0.88
CA ASP A 23 11.98 8.04 1.25
C ASP A 23 11.88 8.80 2.59
N THR A 24 12.36 8.18 3.66
CA THR A 24 12.40 8.81 5.00
C THR A 24 13.56 9.79 5.16
N GLU A 25 14.60 9.70 4.34
CA GLU A 25 15.76 10.58 4.41
C GLU A 25 15.43 11.95 3.81
N GLY A 26 14.68 11.96 2.69
CA GLY A 26 14.13 13.17 2.07
C GLY A 26 13.12 13.95 2.91
N LEU A 27 12.71 13.41 4.06
CA LEU A 27 11.84 14.07 5.03
C LEU A 27 12.59 14.82 6.14
N CYS A 28 13.92 14.66 6.23
CA CYS A 28 14.74 15.38 7.20
C CYS A 28 14.90 16.85 6.77
N ILE A 29 14.66 17.78 7.70
CA ILE A 29 14.84 19.22 7.47
C ILE A 29 16.17 19.68 8.09
N VAL A 30 16.34 19.39 9.39
CA VAL A 30 17.56 19.66 10.15
C VAL A 30 17.90 18.40 10.92
N ALA A 31 19.08 17.83 10.66
CA ALA A 31 19.49 16.56 11.23
C ALA A 31 19.53 16.63 12.77
N GLY A 32 18.81 15.71 13.42
CA GLY A 32 18.74 15.63 14.88
C GLY A 32 17.80 16.63 15.56
N GLU A 33 17.16 17.54 14.80
CA GLU A 33 16.30 18.57 15.36
C GLU A 33 14.89 18.57 14.76
N LYS A 34 14.77 18.69 13.42
CA LYS A 34 13.48 18.90 12.73
C LYS A 34 13.31 17.94 11.55
N VAL A 35 12.19 17.23 11.54
CA VAL A 35 11.85 16.21 10.54
C VAL A 35 10.34 16.24 10.28
N TRP A 36 9.95 15.94 9.04
CA TRP A 36 8.55 15.73 8.69
C TRP A 36 8.02 14.41 9.24
N SER A 37 6.90 14.47 9.97
CA SER A 37 6.13 13.29 10.37
C SER A 37 4.92 13.15 9.44
N ILE A 38 4.92 12.12 8.60
CA ILE A 38 3.81 11.81 7.70
C ILE A 38 2.91 10.78 8.35
N ARG A 39 1.61 11.10 8.44
CA ARG A 39 0.57 10.21 8.95
C ARG A 39 -0.46 9.95 7.85
N VAL A 40 -0.81 8.69 7.66
CA VAL A 40 -1.87 8.25 6.75
C VAL A 40 -2.97 7.64 7.61
N ASP A 41 -4.16 8.21 7.55
CA ASP A 41 -5.36 7.69 8.22
C ASP A 41 -6.28 7.06 7.17
N ILE A 42 -6.71 5.84 7.41
CA ILE A 42 -7.56 5.06 6.50
C ILE A 42 -8.89 4.82 7.20
N HIS A 43 -9.99 5.17 6.53
CA HIS A 43 -11.35 4.98 7.03
C HIS A 43 -12.09 4.04 6.09
N PHE A 44 -12.55 2.90 6.62
CA PHE A 44 -13.42 1.99 5.90
C PHE A 44 -14.85 2.52 5.96
N LEU A 45 -15.41 2.85 4.79
CA LEU A 45 -16.77 3.40 4.68
C LEU A 45 -17.81 2.30 4.45
N ASP A 46 -17.43 1.31 3.64
CA ASP A 46 -18.25 0.15 3.30
C ASP A 46 -17.34 -1.08 3.21
N HIS A 47 -17.85 -2.23 3.66
CA HIS A 47 -17.09 -3.47 3.73
C HIS A 47 -17.83 -4.58 2.97
N ASP A 48 -17.37 -4.82 1.74
CA ASP A 48 -17.85 -5.90 0.87
C ASP A 48 -16.72 -6.88 0.50
N GLY A 49 -15.78 -7.09 1.43
CA GLY A 49 -14.61 -7.95 1.26
C GLY A 49 -13.29 -7.21 1.04
N ASN A 50 -12.19 -7.96 1.16
CA ASN A 50 -10.81 -7.62 0.82
C ASN A 50 -10.33 -6.23 1.26
N LEU A 51 -10.51 -5.92 2.55
CA LEU A 51 -10.12 -4.63 3.13
C LEU A 51 -8.62 -4.34 2.99
N VAL A 52 -7.78 -5.38 2.99
CA VAL A 52 -6.32 -5.24 2.95
C VAL A 52 -5.86 -4.63 1.62
N ASP A 53 -6.34 -5.15 0.50
CA ASP A 53 -5.91 -4.68 -0.82
C ASP A 53 -6.43 -3.27 -1.09
N ALA A 54 -7.70 -3.02 -0.75
CA ALA A 54 -8.31 -1.69 -0.85
C ALA A 54 -7.56 -0.65 0.00
N ALA A 55 -7.22 -0.99 1.24
CA ALA A 55 -6.47 -0.09 2.13
C ALA A 55 -5.03 0.14 1.64
N CYS A 56 -4.38 -0.88 1.09
CA CYS A 56 -3.04 -0.74 0.50
C CYS A 56 -3.06 0.23 -0.70
N ILE A 57 -4.02 0.07 -1.61
CA ILE A 57 -4.22 0.95 -2.77
C ILE A 57 -4.54 2.38 -2.31
N ALA A 58 -5.44 2.54 -1.34
CA ALA A 58 -5.80 3.84 -0.79
C ALA A 58 -4.58 4.55 -0.18
N ALA A 59 -3.79 3.84 0.64
CA ALA A 59 -2.61 4.38 1.29
C ALA A 59 -1.54 4.82 0.27
N ILE A 60 -1.21 3.98 -0.71
CA ILE A 60 -0.17 4.33 -1.69
C ILE A 60 -0.63 5.47 -2.62
N THR A 61 -1.90 5.47 -3.01
CA THR A 61 -2.47 6.51 -3.85
C THR A 61 -2.50 7.85 -3.10
N ALA A 62 -2.88 7.85 -1.83
CA ALA A 62 -2.85 9.04 -0.98
C ALA A 62 -1.42 9.59 -0.83
N LEU A 63 -0.43 8.73 -0.61
CA LEU A 63 0.98 9.15 -0.51
C LEU A 63 1.52 9.73 -1.82
N LEU A 64 1.19 9.12 -2.96
CA LEU A 64 1.59 9.63 -4.30
C LEU A 64 0.93 10.96 -4.64
N HIS A 65 -0.32 11.15 -4.20
CA HIS A 65 -1.09 12.36 -4.45
C HIS A 65 -0.72 13.51 -3.52
N PHE A 66 -0.36 13.21 -2.26
CA PHE A 66 -0.04 14.19 -1.24
C PHE A 66 1.09 15.13 -1.70
N ARG A 67 0.98 16.39 -1.30
CA ARG A 67 1.98 17.43 -1.52
C ARG A 67 2.25 18.11 -0.20
N ARG A 68 3.51 18.13 0.24
CA ARG A 68 3.94 18.82 1.46
C ARG A 68 4.26 20.29 1.16
N PRO A 69 4.12 21.19 2.15
CA PRO A 69 4.57 22.58 1.98
C PRO A 69 6.08 22.63 1.74
N ASP A 70 6.51 23.64 0.97
CA ASP A 70 7.92 23.88 0.74
C ASP A 70 8.58 24.51 1.97
N VAL A 71 9.86 24.23 2.18
CA VAL A 71 10.61 24.67 3.35
C VAL A 71 11.92 25.28 2.89
N THR A 72 12.25 26.44 3.44
CA THR A 72 13.59 27.03 3.29
C THR A 72 14.31 26.98 4.63
N VAL A 73 15.54 26.50 4.58
CA VAL A 73 16.45 26.42 5.73
C VAL A 73 17.58 27.40 5.50
N VAL A 74 17.75 28.36 6.42
CA VAL A 74 18.87 29.31 6.43
C VAL A 74 19.56 29.21 7.78
N GLY A 75 20.72 28.54 7.83
CA GLY A 75 21.34 28.18 9.11
C GLY A 75 20.44 27.21 9.90
N GLU A 76 20.02 27.61 11.10
CA GLU A 76 19.11 26.85 11.98
C GLU A 76 17.63 27.29 11.83
N ASP A 77 17.38 28.39 11.12
CA ASP A 77 16.04 28.92 10.94
C ASP A 77 15.30 28.18 9.82
N VAL A 78 14.15 27.61 10.19
CA VAL A 78 13.27 26.85 9.28
C VAL A 78 12.03 27.67 9.00
N THR A 79 11.84 28.07 7.75
CA THR A 79 10.64 28.79 7.31
C THR A 79 9.78 27.86 6.46
N ILE A 80 8.55 27.59 6.92
CA ILE A 80 7.56 26.80 6.17
C ILE A 80 6.74 27.77 5.33
N HIS A 81 6.74 27.57 4.01
CA HIS A 81 5.99 28.41 3.08
C HIS A 81 4.57 27.91 2.95
N THR A 82 3.62 28.84 2.91
CA THR A 82 2.22 28.53 2.61
C THR A 82 2.02 28.21 1.12
N LEU A 83 0.89 27.57 0.80
CA LEU A 83 0.52 27.21 -0.57
C LEU A 83 0.41 28.42 -1.52
N GLU A 84 0.11 29.60 -0.98
CA GLU A 84 0.03 30.85 -1.74
C GLU A 84 1.42 31.42 -2.09
N GLN A 85 2.42 31.13 -1.24
CA GLN A 85 3.77 31.65 -1.39
C GLN A 85 4.62 30.76 -2.30
N ARG A 86 4.45 29.44 -2.20
CA ARG A 86 5.21 28.46 -3.00
C ARG A 86 4.37 27.24 -3.35
N ASN A 87 4.68 26.67 -4.51
CA ASN A 87 4.08 25.42 -4.94
C ASN A 87 4.49 24.28 -4.00
N PRO A 88 3.54 23.44 -3.57
CA PRO A 88 3.83 22.34 -2.67
C PRO A 88 4.59 21.22 -3.39
N VAL A 89 5.42 20.51 -2.63
CA VAL A 89 6.39 19.54 -3.14
C VAL A 89 5.83 18.12 -2.98
N PRO A 90 5.92 17.25 -4.00
CA PRO A 90 5.54 15.84 -3.86
C PRO A 90 6.44 15.09 -2.88
N LEU A 91 5.93 13.97 -2.36
CA LEU A 91 6.74 13.02 -1.61
C LEU A 91 7.60 12.18 -2.56
N SER A 92 8.82 11.85 -2.13
CA SER A 92 9.71 10.94 -2.82
C SER A 92 9.32 9.49 -2.49
N ILE A 93 8.78 8.77 -3.46
CA ILE A 93 8.37 7.36 -3.31
C ILE A 93 9.23 6.52 -4.24
N HIS A 94 9.95 5.54 -3.69
CA HIS A 94 10.90 4.70 -4.43
C HIS A 94 10.20 3.65 -5.29
N HIS A 95 9.13 3.05 -4.75
CA HIS A 95 8.35 2.04 -5.45
C HIS A 95 6.92 2.01 -4.91
N ILE A 96 6.03 1.39 -5.69
CA ILE A 96 4.59 1.29 -5.40
C ILE A 96 4.31 -0.17 -5.01
N PRO A 97 4.25 -0.49 -3.71
CA PRO A 97 3.85 -1.82 -3.24
C PRO A 97 2.33 -1.96 -3.35
N ILE A 98 1.87 -3.08 -3.93
CA ILE A 98 0.45 -3.41 -4.05
C ILE A 98 0.22 -4.78 -3.42
N CYS A 99 -0.79 -4.88 -2.56
CA CYS A 99 -1.27 -6.14 -2.01
C CYS A 99 -2.21 -6.83 -2.99
N THR A 100 -2.12 -8.15 -3.06
CA THR A 100 -3.07 -9.01 -3.77
C THR A 100 -3.39 -10.18 -2.86
N THR A 101 -4.67 -10.29 -2.50
CA THR A 101 -5.18 -11.30 -1.59
C THR A 101 -5.89 -12.43 -2.36
N PHE A 102 -5.53 -13.65 -1.99
CA PHE A 102 -6.06 -14.90 -2.53
C PHE A 102 -6.83 -15.62 -1.44
N ALA A 103 -8.06 -16.04 -1.74
CA ALA A 103 -8.86 -16.92 -0.90
C ALA A 103 -8.86 -18.34 -1.46
N PHE A 104 -8.82 -19.33 -0.57
CA PHE A 104 -8.79 -20.75 -0.92
C PHE A 104 -10.02 -21.47 -0.42
N PHE A 105 -10.53 -22.38 -1.25
CA PHE A 105 -11.73 -23.17 -1.02
C PHE A 105 -11.48 -24.64 -1.37
N ASN A 106 -12.30 -25.53 -0.80
CA ASN A 106 -12.27 -26.97 -1.07
C ASN A 106 -10.87 -27.56 -0.83
N ASN A 107 -10.34 -27.38 0.37
CA ASN A 107 -9.02 -27.85 0.80
C ASN A 107 -7.87 -27.38 -0.12
N GLY A 108 -8.01 -26.20 -0.71
CA GLY A 108 -7.00 -25.57 -1.57
C GLY A 108 -7.08 -25.95 -3.04
N GLU A 109 -8.10 -26.71 -3.46
CA GLU A 109 -8.30 -27.04 -4.89
C GLU A 109 -8.69 -25.82 -5.71
N ARG A 110 -9.42 -24.87 -5.12
CA ARG A 110 -9.88 -23.65 -5.79
C ARG A 110 -9.31 -22.44 -5.11
N MET A 111 -8.84 -21.50 -5.92
CA MET A 111 -8.42 -20.17 -5.48
C MET A 111 -9.23 -19.10 -6.19
N VAL A 112 -9.55 -18.05 -5.45
CA VAL A 112 -10.19 -16.83 -5.94
C VAL A 112 -9.29 -15.65 -5.58
N VAL A 113 -9.20 -14.67 -6.47
CA VAL A 113 -8.51 -13.40 -6.24
C VAL A 113 -9.56 -12.36 -5.91
N ASP A 114 -9.29 -11.52 -4.91
CA ASP A 114 -10.21 -10.46 -4.49
C ASP A 114 -11.56 -11.00 -4.00
N PRO A 115 -11.58 -11.73 -2.86
CA PRO A 115 -12.80 -12.33 -2.35
C PRO A 115 -13.80 -11.27 -1.88
N THR A 116 -15.05 -11.44 -2.27
CA THR A 116 -16.20 -10.68 -1.74
C THR A 116 -16.47 -11.02 -0.27
N PHE A 117 -17.28 -10.23 0.41
CA PHE A 117 -17.64 -10.49 1.82
C PHE A 117 -18.20 -11.90 2.05
N LEU A 118 -19.05 -12.40 1.14
CA LEU A 118 -19.61 -13.74 1.23
C LEU A 118 -18.54 -14.83 1.03
N GLU A 119 -17.61 -14.61 0.11
CA GLU A 119 -16.50 -15.53 -0.15
C GLU A 119 -15.52 -15.54 1.03
N GLU A 120 -15.28 -14.41 1.68
CA GLU A 120 -14.45 -14.32 2.88
C GLU A 120 -15.06 -15.07 4.06
N GLN A 121 -16.38 -15.14 4.18
CA GLN A 121 -17.03 -15.89 5.26
C GLN A 121 -16.91 -17.41 5.10
N VAL A 122 -16.79 -17.90 3.86
CA VAL A 122 -16.73 -19.34 3.56
C VAL A 122 -15.34 -19.82 3.19
N LYS A 123 -14.32 -18.94 3.23
CA LYS A 123 -12.93 -19.30 2.92
C LYS A 123 -12.37 -20.23 4.00
N GLU A 124 -11.57 -21.19 3.55
CA GLU A 124 -10.85 -22.11 4.45
C GLU A 124 -9.43 -21.61 4.76
N GLY A 125 -8.92 -20.68 3.94
CA GLY A 125 -7.67 -19.99 4.15
C GLY A 125 -7.48 -18.85 3.18
N ASP A 126 -6.55 -17.97 3.52
CA ASP A 126 -6.14 -16.84 2.69
C ASP A 126 -4.64 -16.62 2.68
N MET A 127 -4.19 -15.97 1.61
CA MET A 127 -2.81 -15.55 1.44
C MET A 127 -2.78 -14.18 0.77
N THR A 128 -2.12 -13.23 1.41
CA THR A 128 -1.83 -11.91 0.83
C THR A 128 -0.39 -11.84 0.40
N ILE A 129 -0.15 -11.43 -0.84
CA ILE A 129 1.16 -11.18 -1.40
C ILE A 129 1.27 -9.69 -1.71
N THR A 130 2.33 -9.05 -1.23
CA THR A 130 2.67 -7.67 -1.59
C THR A 130 3.85 -7.68 -2.56
N LEU A 131 3.65 -7.11 -3.75
CA LEU A 131 4.67 -7.00 -4.79
C LEU A 131 4.84 -5.55 -5.22
N ASN A 132 6.03 -5.23 -5.72
CA ASN A 132 6.28 -3.97 -6.42
C ASN A 132 6.29 -4.16 -7.95
N VAL A 133 6.35 -3.04 -8.67
CA VAL A 133 6.46 -2.99 -10.14
C VAL A 133 7.71 -3.68 -10.68
N HIS A 134 8.75 -3.83 -9.87
CA HIS A 134 9.99 -4.53 -10.21
C HIS A 134 9.88 -6.05 -10.06
N LYS A 135 8.69 -6.57 -9.73
CA LYS A 135 8.40 -8.00 -9.48
C LYS A 135 9.11 -8.55 -8.25
N GLU A 136 9.47 -7.69 -7.31
CA GLU A 136 10.06 -8.06 -6.04
C GLU A 136 8.96 -8.23 -4.99
N VAL A 137 9.05 -9.31 -4.22
CA VAL A 137 8.12 -9.60 -3.12
C VAL A 137 8.51 -8.77 -1.91
N CYS A 138 7.67 -7.81 -1.54
CA CYS A 138 7.87 -6.99 -0.33
C CYS A 138 7.43 -7.75 0.92
N ALA A 139 6.30 -8.46 0.84
CA ALA A 139 5.76 -9.23 1.94
C ALA A 139 4.91 -10.39 1.42
N LEU A 140 4.91 -11.49 2.16
CA LEU A 140 3.96 -12.58 2.00
C LEU A 140 3.37 -12.88 3.38
N SER A 141 2.05 -12.98 3.45
CA SER A 141 1.34 -13.28 4.67
C SER A 141 0.29 -14.34 4.40
N LYS A 142 0.48 -15.51 5.02
CA LYS A 142 -0.51 -16.57 5.05
C LYS A 142 -1.02 -16.68 6.48
N ALA A 143 -2.19 -16.12 6.76
CA ALA A 143 -2.73 -15.99 8.11
C ALA A 143 -3.45 -17.27 8.57
N GLY A 144 -2.75 -18.40 8.54
CA GLY A 144 -3.30 -19.70 8.93
C GLY A 144 -4.10 -20.37 7.81
N GLY A 145 -5.14 -21.12 8.17
CA GLY A 145 -5.97 -21.90 7.26
C GLY A 145 -5.31 -23.19 6.75
N ILE A 146 -5.68 -23.59 5.55
CA ILE A 146 -5.26 -24.85 4.91
C ILE A 146 -3.76 -24.95 4.60
N PRO A 147 -3.17 -26.15 4.60
CA PRO A 147 -1.85 -26.37 4.00
C PRO A 147 -1.85 -26.01 2.52
N MET A 148 -0.74 -25.46 2.02
CA MET A 148 -0.60 -25.09 0.61
C MET A 148 0.68 -25.67 0.03
N GLU A 149 0.58 -26.17 -1.19
CA GLU A 149 1.74 -26.64 -1.95
C GLU A 149 2.54 -25.45 -2.50
N ILE A 150 3.85 -25.62 -2.62
CA ILE A 150 4.77 -24.56 -3.10
C ILE A 150 4.40 -24.12 -4.52
N ASP A 151 3.98 -25.07 -5.37
CA ASP A 151 3.59 -24.79 -6.75
C ASP A 151 2.37 -23.87 -6.82
N GLN A 152 1.42 -23.99 -5.90
CA GLN A 152 0.26 -23.09 -5.81
C GLN A 152 0.69 -21.67 -5.41
N ILE A 153 1.63 -21.54 -4.47
CA ILE A 153 2.16 -20.23 -4.06
C ILE A 153 2.88 -19.55 -5.24
N LEU A 154 3.66 -20.32 -6.02
CA LEU A 154 4.32 -19.82 -7.22
C LEU A 154 3.32 -19.39 -8.29
N GLN A 155 2.22 -20.13 -8.46
CA GLN A 155 1.14 -19.76 -9.36
C GLN A 155 0.45 -18.46 -8.91
N CYS A 156 0.13 -18.32 -7.61
CA CYS A 156 -0.44 -17.09 -7.06
C CYS A 156 0.50 -15.90 -7.28
N THR A 157 1.80 -16.08 -7.07
CA THR A 157 2.81 -15.02 -7.29
C THR A 157 2.83 -14.57 -8.76
N LYS A 158 2.75 -15.50 -9.72
CA LYS A 158 2.68 -15.14 -11.16
C LYS A 158 1.43 -14.32 -11.49
N ILE A 159 0.28 -14.69 -10.91
CA ILE A 159 -0.98 -13.95 -11.10
C ILE A 159 -0.86 -12.55 -10.46
N ALA A 160 -0.32 -12.48 -9.25
CA ALA A 160 -0.14 -11.23 -8.52
C ALA A 160 0.76 -10.25 -9.29
N VAL A 161 1.84 -10.73 -9.95
CA VAL A 161 2.69 -9.87 -10.80
C VAL A 161 1.90 -9.19 -11.91
N VAL A 162 0.97 -9.90 -12.55
CA VAL A 162 0.11 -9.32 -13.61
C VAL A 162 -0.84 -8.30 -13.00
N LYS A 163 -1.48 -8.62 -11.86
CA LYS A 163 -2.42 -7.72 -11.18
C LYS A 163 -1.78 -6.46 -10.64
N VAL A 164 -0.58 -6.56 -10.06
CA VAL A 164 0.17 -5.39 -9.58
C VAL A 164 0.49 -4.44 -10.74
N ALA A 165 0.88 -4.96 -11.92
CA ALA A 165 1.12 -4.13 -13.09
C ALA A 165 -0.15 -3.40 -13.57
N GLU A 166 -1.28 -4.12 -13.64
CA GLU A 166 -2.59 -3.54 -14.02
C GLU A 166 -3.02 -2.43 -13.04
N ILE A 167 -2.99 -2.71 -11.73
CA ILE A 167 -3.40 -1.77 -10.68
C ILE A 167 -2.48 -0.55 -10.65
N THR A 168 -1.16 -0.74 -10.76
CA THR A 168 -0.22 0.37 -10.79
C THR A 168 -0.50 1.30 -11.97
N ALA A 169 -0.76 0.73 -13.16
CA ALA A 169 -1.08 1.52 -14.34
C ALA A 169 -2.38 2.33 -14.14
N GLN A 170 -3.39 1.75 -13.48
CA GLN A 170 -4.63 2.47 -13.14
C GLN A 170 -4.39 3.61 -12.16
N ILE A 171 -3.59 3.40 -11.11
CA ILE A 171 -3.24 4.46 -10.15
C ILE A 171 -2.52 5.60 -10.87
N GLN A 172 -1.53 5.29 -11.71
CA GLN A 172 -0.79 6.30 -12.47
C GLN A 172 -1.71 7.08 -13.41
N ALA A 173 -2.56 6.39 -14.18
CA ALA A 173 -3.52 7.04 -15.09
C ALA A 173 -4.51 7.94 -14.33
N ALA A 174 -4.98 7.52 -13.15
CA ALA A 174 -5.86 8.31 -12.31
C ALA A 174 -5.16 9.57 -11.78
N LEU A 175 -3.91 9.45 -11.32
CA LEU A 175 -3.10 10.57 -10.83
C LEU A 175 -2.77 11.57 -11.95
N GLU A 176 -2.46 11.10 -13.15
CA GLU A 176 -2.25 11.96 -14.33
C GLU A 176 -3.52 12.69 -14.74
N SER A 177 -4.68 12.02 -14.70
CA SER A 177 -5.98 12.61 -14.99
C SER A 177 -6.34 13.70 -13.97
N ASP A 178 -6.09 13.45 -12.67
CA ASP A 178 -6.29 14.46 -11.62
C ASP A 178 -5.35 15.65 -11.79
N ALA A 179 -4.06 15.40 -12.10
CA ALA A 179 -3.08 16.45 -12.32
C ALA A 179 -3.42 17.35 -13.53
N LYS A 180 -4.08 16.82 -14.57
CA LYS A 180 -4.55 17.59 -15.73
C LYS A 180 -5.82 18.40 -15.46
N LYS A 181 -6.62 18.02 -14.45
CA LYS A 181 -7.86 18.71 -14.08
C LYS A 181 -7.63 19.90 -13.15
N ARG A 182 -6.51 19.90 -12.43
CA ARG A 182 -6.06 20.99 -11.55
C ARG A 182 -5.41 22.11 -12.37
#